data_AF-A0A929F860-F1
#
_entry.id   AF-A0A929F860-F1
#
_cell.length_a   1.000
_cell.length_b   1.000
_cell.length_c   1.000
_cell.angle_alpha   90.00
_cell.angle_beta   90.00
_cell.angle_gamma   90.00
#
_symmetry.space_group_name_H-M   'P 1'
#
loop_
_entity.id
_entity.type
_entity.pdbx_description
1 polymer ?
#
loop_
_entity_poly.entity_id
_entity_poly.type
_entity_poly.pdbx_seq_one_letter_code
_entity_poly.pdbx_strand_id
1 'polypeptide(L)'
;MYRSNCAKMVCVICTLVLWAIAIGILGCSASAQQVTPREAEQFYESLAWHYGPVIHQGAASDQDYITALDFDGDWIGNNNWENQPTGDLSAYVYYSVIESKTHWFLFYSLFHPRDYTYEDCATSGGCHENDLE
;
A
#
# COMPACT_ATOMS: atom_id res chain seq x y z
N MET A 1 19.42 -80.68 3.28
CA MET A 1 19.96 -79.37 2.84
C MET A 1 18.78 -78.42 2.68
N TYR A 2 18.31 -77.79 3.77
CA TYR A 2 17.25 -76.76 3.70
C TYR A 2 17.41 -75.87 4.94
N ARG A 3 18.18 -74.79 4.81
CA ARG A 3 18.38 -73.76 5.83
C ARG A 3 17.96 -72.41 5.24
N SER A 4 17.34 -71.59 6.08
CA SER A 4 17.51 -70.12 6.17
C SER A 4 16.82 -69.16 5.20
N ASN A 5 15.54 -69.36 4.87
CA ASN A 5 14.74 -68.29 4.21
C ASN A 5 13.76 -67.55 5.12
N CYS A 6 13.35 -68.12 6.26
CA CYS A 6 12.34 -67.48 7.13
C CYS A 6 12.89 -66.26 7.90
N ALA A 7 14.12 -66.34 8.43
CA ALA A 7 14.73 -65.25 9.20
C ALA A 7 15.12 -64.03 8.35
N LYS A 8 15.44 -64.21 7.08
CA LYS A 8 15.77 -63.11 6.15
C LYS A 8 14.53 -62.32 5.75
N MET A 9 13.39 -63.00 5.59
CA MET A 9 12.14 -62.39 5.15
C MET A 9 11.49 -61.53 6.24
N VAL A 10 11.58 -61.96 7.51
CA VAL A 10 11.08 -61.19 8.66
C VAL A 10 11.89 -59.91 8.90
N CYS A 11 13.22 -59.96 8.69
CA CYS A 11 14.11 -58.81 8.88
C CYS A 11 13.86 -57.69 7.84
N VAL A 12 13.56 -58.06 6.58
CA VAL A 12 13.28 -57.12 5.49
C VAL A 12 11.93 -56.42 5.66
N ILE A 13 10.92 -57.12 6.20
CA ILE A 13 9.60 -56.52 6.44
C ILE A 13 9.66 -55.52 7.61
N CYS A 14 10.38 -55.82 8.69
CA CYS A 14 10.56 -54.88 9.81
C CYS A 14 11.30 -53.59 9.41
N THR A 15 12.31 -53.67 8.54
CA THR A 15 13.05 -52.48 8.09
C THR A 15 12.23 -51.61 7.13
N LEU A 16 11.40 -52.20 6.27
CA LEU A 16 10.51 -51.44 5.38
C LEU A 16 9.38 -50.73 6.14
N VAL A 17 8.84 -51.34 7.19
CA VAL A 17 7.80 -50.71 8.04
C VAL A 17 8.38 -49.55 8.86
N LEU A 18 9.62 -49.64 9.34
CA LEU A 18 10.30 -48.57 10.08
C LEU A 18 10.63 -47.35 9.19
N TRP A 19 10.95 -47.55 7.90
CA TRP A 19 11.15 -46.45 6.95
C TRP A 19 9.85 -45.74 6.57
N ALA A 20 8.73 -46.46 6.48
CA ALA A 20 7.43 -45.85 6.18
C ALA A 20 6.93 -44.92 7.32
N ILE A 21 7.22 -45.27 8.57
CA ILE A 21 6.86 -44.44 9.74
C ILE A 21 7.74 -43.19 9.84
N ALA A 22 9.03 -43.28 9.48
CA ALA A 22 9.94 -42.14 9.46
C ALA A 22 9.56 -41.09 8.40
N ILE A 23 9.07 -41.51 7.23
CA ILE A 23 8.65 -40.60 6.15
C ILE A 23 7.33 -39.87 6.53
N GLY A 24 6.47 -40.50 7.32
CA GLY A 24 5.19 -39.90 7.77
C GLY A 24 5.33 -38.77 8.82
N ILE A 25 6.48 -38.65 9.49
CA ILE A 25 6.72 -37.63 10.55
C ILE A 25 7.51 -36.42 10.02
N LEU A 26 8.16 -36.53 8.86
CA LEU A 26 8.94 -35.46 8.22
C LEU A 26 8.12 -34.57 7.25
N GLY A 27 6.84 -34.85 7.07
CA GLY A 27 6.00 -34.25 6.03
C GLY A 27 5.25 -32.96 6.39
N CYS A 28 5.40 -32.42 7.60
CA CYS A 28 4.75 -31.14 7.97
C CYS A 28 5.67 -29.94 7.67
N SER A 29 6.06 -29.78 6.41
CA SER A 29 6.57 -28.49 5.94
C SER A 29 5.38 -27.60 5.65
N ALA A 30 4.89 -26.87 6.65
CA ALA A 30 4.01 -25.73 6.43
C ALA A 30 4.81 -24.68 5.64
N SER A 31 4.74 -24.75 4.32
CA SER A 31 5.30 -23.71 3.46
C SER A 31 4.51 -22.43 3.74
N ALA A 32 5.17 -21.46 4.39
CA ALA A 32 4.62 -20.11 4.47
C ALA A 32 4.54 -19.57 3.05
N GLN A 33 3.32 -19.47 2.53
CA GLN A 33 3.07 -18.94 1.20
C GLN A 33 3.66 -17.53 1.13
N GLN A 34 4.65 -17.34 0.26
CA GLN A 34 5.28 -16.04 0.06
C GLN A 34 4.29 -15.14 -0.67
N VAL A 35 3.92 -14.01 -0.06
CA VAL A 35 3.10 -12.97 -0.70
C VAL A 35 3.94 -12.30 -1.78
N THR A 36 3.40 -12.17 -2.99
CA THR A 36 4.07 -11.47 -4.08
C THR A 36 4.04 -9.95 -3.87
N PRO A 37 4.99 -9.18 -4.44
CA PRO A 37 4.97 -7.71 -4.31
C PRO A 37 3.66 -7.08 -4.79
N ARG A 38 3.05 -7.63 -5.86
CA ARG A 38 1.77 -7.15 -6.40
C ARG A 38 0.61 -7.43 -5.45
N GLU A 39 0.55 -8.60 -4.83
CA GLU A 39 -0.49 -8.91 -3.84
C GLU A 39 -0.37 -8.02 -2.62
N ALA A 40 0.86 -7.71 -2.18
CA ALA A 40 1.10 -6.78 -1.08
C ALA A 40 0.65 -5.35 -1.46
N GLU A 41 0.99 -4.87 -2.66
CA GLU A 41 0.54 -3.57 -3.18
C GLU A 41 -0.98 -3.46 -3.23
N GLN A 42 -1.67 -4.46 -3.78
CA GLN A 42 -3.14 -4.51 -3.84
C GLN A 42 -3.77 -4.54 -2.44
N PHE A 43 -3.12 -5.23 -1.49
CA PHE A 43 -3.57 -5.23 -0.11
C PHE A 43 -3.45 -3.83 0.53
N TYR A 44 -2.32 -3.15 0.38
CA TYR A 44 -2.15 -1.79 0.90
C TYR A 44 -3.06 -0.77 0.22
N GLU A 45 -3.24 -0.86 -1.10
CA GLU A 45 -4.21 -0.06 -1.83
C GLU A 45 -5.63 -0.29 -1.27
N SER A 46 -6.00 -1.54 -0.98
CA SER A 46 -7.31 -1.83 -0.38
C SER A 46 -7.49 -1.21 1.01
N LEU A 47 -6.42 -1.10 1.81
CA LEU A 47 -6.46 -0.40 3.09
C LEU A 47 -6.67 1.10 2.89
N ALA A 48 -5.97 1.71 1.94
CA ALA A 48 -6.12 3.13 1.61
C ALA A 48 -7.54 3.46 1.14
N TRP A 49 -8.15 2.61 0.30
CA TRP A 49 -9.54 2.80 -0.11
C TRP A 49 -10.54 2.59 1.04
N HIS A 50 -10.30 1.61 1.91
CA HIS A 50 -11.22 1.29 2.99
C HIS A 50 -11.24 2.38 4.08
N TYR A 51 -10.08 2.92 4.42
CA TYR A 51 -9.90 3.92 5.47
C TYR A 51 -9.73 5.35 4.92
N GLY A 52 -10.05 5.56 3.64
CA GLY A 52 -9.98 6.88 3.01
C GLY A 52 -10.91 7.87 3.73
N PRO A 53 -10.44 9.10 4.02
CA PRO A 53 -11.26 10.10 4.71
C PRO A 53 -12.36 10.64 3.79
N VAL A 54 -13.46 11.08 4.40
CA VAL A 54 -14.41 12.00 3.75
C VAL A 54 -13.97 13.41 4.11
N ILE A 55 -13.62 14.20 3.10
CA ILE A 55 -13.06 15.54 3.29
C ILE A 55 -14.15 16.58 3.08
N HIS A 56 -14.32 17.43 4.08
CA HIS A 56 -15.18 18.61 4.00
C HIS A 56 -14.30 19.85 4.12
N GLN A 57 -14.09 20.53 3.00
CA GLN A 57 -13.27 21.73 2.94
C GLN A 57 -14.14 22.95 2.61
N GLY A 58 -13.88 24.06 3.30
CA GLY A 58 -14.34 25.37 2.85
C GLY A 58 -13.33 25.93 1.85
N ALA A 59 -13.78 26.27 0.65
CA ALA A 59 -12.93 26.85 -0.39
C ALA A 59 -13.29 28.32 -0.58
N ALA A 60 -12.29 29.21 -0.52
CA ALA A 60 -12.49 30.65 -0.73
C ALA A 60 -12.78 30.98 -2.21
N SER A 61 -12.21 30.20 -3.13
CA SER A 61 -12.42 30.24 -4.57
C SER A 61 -12.16 28.85 -5.17
N ASP A 62 -12.31 28.70 -6.48
CA ASP A 62 -11.90 27.49 -7.20
C ASP A 62 -10.39 27.26 -7.23
N GLN A 63 -9.59 28.29 -6.94
CA GLN A 63 -8.13 28.18 -6.80
C GLN A 63 -7.69 27.45 -5.52
N ASP A 64 -8.61 27.32 -4.57
CA ASP A 64 -8.42 26.65 -3.27
C ASP A 64 -8.85 25.17 -3.31
N TYR A 65 -9.32 24.68 -4.47
CA TYR A 65 -9.74 23.29 -4.59
C TYR A 65 -8.56 22.33 -4.42
N ILE A 66 -8.86 21.16 -3.88
CA ILE A 66 -7.94 20.02 -3.90
C ILE A 66 -7.83 19.58 -5.36
N THR A 67 -6.62 19.50 -5.89
CA THR A 67 -6.37 19.03 -7.27
C THR A 67 -5.20 18.05 -7.32
N ALA A 68 -4.94 17.50 -8.51
CA ALA A 68 -3.64 16.88 -8.77
C ALA A 68 -2.53 17.94 -8.69
N LEU A 69 -1.31 17.50 -8.34
CA LEU A 69 -0.11 18.33 -8.35
C LEU A 69 0.25 18.78 -9.78
N ASP A 70 -0.06 17.97 -10.78
CA ASP A 70 0.16 18.21 -12.21
C ASP A 70 -1.16 18.51 -12.95
N PHE A 71 -2.09 19.21 -12.28
CA PHE A 71 -3.43 19.48 -12.81
C PHE A 71 -3.45 20.25 -14.15
N ASP A 72 -2.37 20.95 -14.49
CA ASP A 72 -2.16 21.68 -15.74
C ASP A 72 -1.28 20.92 -16.76
N GLY A 73 -0.83 19.72 -16.42
CA GLY A 73 -0.05 18.84 -17.28
C GLY A 73 1.46 19.02 -17.20
N ASP A 74 1.98 19.83 -16.28
CA ASP A 74 3.40 19.91 -15.98
C ASP A 74 3.71 19.69 -14.48
N TRP A 75 4.99 19.74 -14.10
CA TRP A 75 5.45 19.49 -12.72
C TRP A 75 6.15 20.72 -12.14
N ILE A 76 5.80 21.91 -12.63
CA ILE A 76 6.40 23.18 -12.26
C ILE A 76 5.60 23.77 -11.09
N GLY A 77 6.02 23.52 -9.85
CA GLY A 77 5.25 23.95 -8.68
C GLY A 77 5.16 25.47 -8.43
N ASN A 78 5.72 26.32 -9.28
CA ASN A 78 5.81 27.77 -9.05
C ASN A 78 5.16 28.62 -10.17
N ASN A 79 4.25 28.02 -10.94
CA ASN A 79 3.35 28.69 -11.90
C ASN A 79 1.90 28.18 -11.78
N ASN A 80 1.60 27.40 -10.74
CA ASN A 80 0.32 26.76 -10.50
C ASN A 80 -0.77 27.81 -10.25
N TRP A 81 -0.44 28.93 -9.62
CA TRP A 81 -1.39 30.02 -9.41
C TRP A 81 -1.89 30.57 -10.75
N GLU A 82 -0.97 30.88 -11.67
CA GLU A 82 -1.32 31.41 -12.99
C GLU A 82 -2.01 30.37 -13.88
N ASN A 83 -1.70 29.08 -13.72
CA ASN A 83 -2.20 28.01 -14.57
C ASN A 83 -3.53 27.41 -14.11
N GLN A 84 -3.90 27.56 -12.83
CA GLN A 84 -5.15 27.06 -12.25
C GLN A 84 -6.39 27.32 -13.13
N PRO A 85 -6.60 28.52 -13.70
CA PRO A 85 -7.82 28.82 -14.47
C PRO A 85 -8.04 27.95 -15.71
N THR A 86 -7.02 27.19 -16.14
CA THR A 86 -7.06 26.37 -17.35
C THR A 86 -6.88 24.87 -17.11
N GLY A 87 -6.52 24.46 -15.89
CA GLY A 87 -6.23 23.06 -15.59
C GLY A 87 -7.44 22.26 -15.10
N ASP A 88 -7.24 20.96 -14.89
CA ASP A 88 -8.28 20.02 -14.44
C ASP A 88 -8.46 20.10 -12.92
N LEU A 89 -9.59 20.66 -12.48
CA LEU A 89 -9.91 20.82 -11.06
C LEU A 89 -10.57 19.59 -10.42
N SER A 90 -10.41 18.41 -11.03
CA SER A 90 -10.78 17.14 -10.41
C SER A 90 -10.01 16.94 -9.11
N ALA A 91 -10.67 16.47 -8.05
CA ALA A 91 -10.03 16.28 -6.76
C ALA A 91 -9.18 15.01 -6.71
N TYR A 92 -7.96 15.14 -6.20
CA TYR A 92 -7.02 14.03 -5.98
C TYR A 92 -6.60 13.97 -4.52
N VAL A 93 -6.47 12.74 -4.01
CA VAL A 93 -5.91 12.48 -2.68
C VAL A 93 -4.71 11.56 -2.87
N TYR A 94 -3.57 11.97 -2.35
CA TYR A 94 -2.37 11.15 -2.32
C TYR A 94 -2.34 10.36 -1.02
N TYR A 95 -1.77 9.16 -1.03
CA TYR A 95 -1.67 8.36 0.18
C TYR A 95 -0.34 7.61 0.29
N SER A 96 0.02 7.27 1.51
CA SER A 96 1.12 6.36 1.83
C SER A 96 0.68 5.41 2.94
N VAL A 97 0.96 4.12 2.75
CA VAL A 97 0.71 3.08 3.77
C VAL A 97 2.03 2.50 4.21
N ILE A 98 2.29 2.56 5.52
CA ILE A 98 3.48 1.99 6.14
C ILE A 98 3.03 0.96 7.18
N GLU A 99 3.61 -0.23 7.13
CA GLU A 99 3.31 -1.32 8.06
C GLU A 99 4.42 -1.52 9.10
N SER A 100 4.01 -1.77 10.34
CA SER A 100 4.84 -2.34 11.40
C SER A 100 4.31 -3.73 11.77
N LYS A 101 4.97 -4.44 12.69
CA LYS A 101 4.52 -5.77 13.14
C LYS A 101 3.09 -5.82 13.69
N THR A 102 2.54 -4.68 14.14
CA THR A 102 1.27 -4.64 14.86
C THR A 102 0.30 -3.56 14.37
N HIS A 103 0.74 -2.65 13.50
CA HIS A 103 -0.07 -1.50 13.08
C HIS A 103 0.21 -1.15 11.62
N TRP A 104 -0.82 -0.62 10.96
CA TRP A 104 -0.71 0.13 9.72
C TRP A 104 -0.83 1.62 10.02
N PHE A 105 0.03 2.42 9.39
CA PHE A 105 -0.01 3.87 9.41
C PHE A 105 -0.41 4.33 8.01
N LEU A 106 -1.54 5.03 7.91
CA LEU A 106 -2.05 5.56 6.67
C LEU A 106 -1.93 7.08 6.72
N PHE A 107 -1.20 7.64 5.77
CA PHE A 107 -1.07 9.07 5.57
C PHE A 107 -1.82 9.44 4.30
N TYR A 108 -2.62 10.49 4.35
CA TYR A 108 -3.29 11.07 3.20
C TYR A 108 -2.86 12.53 3.11
N SER A 109 -2.56 12.99 1.91
CA SER A 109 -2.19 14.38 1.66
C SER A 109 -3.00 14.99 0.53
N LEU A 110 -3.26 16.28 0.66
CA LEU A 110 -4.09 17.08 -0.23
C LEU A 110 -3.23 18.18 -0.83
N PHE A 111 -3.42 18.42 -2.12
CA PHE A 111 -2.67 19.45 -2.82
C PHE A 111 -3.59 20.60 -3.22
N HIS A 112 -3.16 21.82 -2.93
CA HIS A 112 -3.83 23.06 -3.28
C HIS A 112 -2.92 23.86 -4.22
N PRO A 113 -3.36 24.17 -5.45
CA PRO A 113 -2.63 25.09 -6.33
C PRO A 113 -2.38 26.43 -5.63
N ARG A 114 -3.36 26.87 -4.83
CA ARG A 114 -3.28 28.06 -3.99
C ARG A 114 -4.04 27.87 -2.68
N ASP A 115 -3.34 28.02 -1.56
CA ASP A 115 -3.96 28.10 -0.23
C ASP A 115 -4.29 29.57 0.12
N TYR A 116 -5.50 29.80 0.64
CA TYR A 116 -6.00 31.12 1.00
C TYR A 116 -6.07 31.30 2.51
N THR A 117 -5.68 32.50 2.95
CA THR A 117 -6.08 33.01 4.26
C THR A 117 -7.34 33.86 4.14
N TYR A 118 -7.99 34.10 5.28
CA TYR A 118 -9.14 35.01 5.35
C TYR A 118 -8.80 36.44 4.92
N GLU A 119 -7.55 36.85 5.08
CA GLU A 119 -7.05 38.17 4.73
C GLU A 119 -6.67 38.26 3.25
N ASP A 120 -6.71 39.45 2.67
CA ASP A 120 -6.39 39.67 1.26
C ASP A 120 -4.95 39.25 0.93
N CYS A 121 -4.78 38.34 -0.04
CA CYS A 121 -3.49 37.75 -0.36
C CYS A 121 -2.42 38.76 -0.77
N ALA A 122 -2.80 39.89 -1.39
CA ALA A 122 -1.85 40.92 -1.79
C ALA A 122 -1.24 41.67 -0.59
N THR A 123 -1.87 41.57 0.59
CA THR A 123 -1.50 42.34 1.77
C THR A 123 -1.19 41.50 3.01
N SER A 124 -1.69 40.27 3.07
CA SER A 124 -1.54 39.38 4.24
C SER A 124 -0.23 38.58 4.22
N GLY A 125 0.30 38.27 3.04
CA GLY A 125 1.42 37.34 2.87
C GLY A 125 1.12 35.93 3.37
N GLY A 126 -0.14 35.63 3.67
CA GLY A 126 -0.58 34.35 4.23
C GLY A 126 -1.08 33.37 3.18
N CYS A 127 -1.25 33.80 1.92
CA CYS A 127 -1.62 32.89 0.84
C CYS A 127 -0.36 32.28 0.24
N HIS A 128 -0.41 30.98 -0.03
CA HIS A 128 0.73 30.22 -0.54
C HIS A 128 0.37 29.54 -1.86
N GLU A 129 1.37 29.37 -2.70
CA GLU A 129 1.28 28.56 -3.91
C GLU A 129 1.86 27.17 -3.61
N ASN A 130 1.28 26.14 -4.23
CA ASN A 130 1.79 24.77 -4.17
C ASN A 130 1.84 24.24 -2.74
N ASP A 131 0.69 24.27 -2.09
CA ASP A 131 0.55 23.78 -0.71
C ASP A 131 0.17 22.30 -0.69
N LEU A 132 0.91 21.52 0.11
CA LEU A 132 0.65 20.10 0.32
C LEU A 132 0.39 19.88 1.81
N GLU A 133 -0.87 19.64 2.13
CA GLU A 133 -1.36 19.45 3.50
C GLU A 133 -1.55 17.98 3.86
#